data_AF-A0A0F9JPR0-F1
#
_entry.id   AF-A0A0F9JPR0-F1
#
_cell.length_a   1.000
_cell.length_b   1.000
_cell.length_c   1.000
_cell.angle_alpha   90.00
_cell.angle_beta   90.00
_cell.angle_gamma   90.00
#
_symmetry.space_group_name_H-M   'P 1'
#
loop_
_entity.id
_entity.type
_entity.pdbx_description
1 polymer ?
#
loop_
_entity_poly.entity_id
_entity_poly.type
_entity_poly.pdbx_seq_one_letter_code
_entity_poly.pdbx_strand_id
1 'polypeptide(L)'
;MTNRPPTGLFRRLRFLWRRYVAERSLKKRKGTAMETKVLTKPVLAWHFGTRSLGFGDGRRIRIGVRQRFRPANGHTDLVMCECGMHASVDIFDALSYARGDIIRRVELSGRVIVDCDKICAEYRNTVLAVEGVRLLRQFACRCALDVIDLWASPVPDV
;
A
#
# COMPACT_ATOMS: atom_id res chain seq x y z
N MET A 1 31.07 4.97 -26.69
CA MET A 1 30.74 4.93 -25.25
C MET A 1 30.33 3.51 -24.91
N THR A 2 31.15 2.80 -24.13
CA THR A 2 31.00 1.36 -23.87
C THR A 2 29.89 1.10 -22.85
N ASN A 3 28.82 0.41 -23.28
CA ASN A 3 27.82 -0.17 -22.38
C ASN A 3 28.50 -1.25 -21.52
N ARG A 4 28.98 -0.90 -20.32
CA ARG A 4 29.34 -1.90 -19.33
C ARG A 4 28.07 -2.63 -18.89
N PRO A 5 28.00 -3.97 -18.96
CA PRO A 5 26.88 -4.70 -18.42
C PRO A 5 26.76 -4.41 -16.91
N PRO A 6 25.54 -4.29 -16.36
CA PRO A 6 25.35 -4.02 -14.95
C PRO A 6 26.03 -5.12 -14.12
N THR A 7 26.84 -4.70 -13.15
CA THR A 7 27.62 -5.57 -12.27
C THR A 7 26.73 -6.61 -11.57
N GLY A 8 27.31 -7.77 -11.22
CA GLY A 8 26.58 -8.94 -10.70
C GLY A 8 25.67 -8.71 -9.48
N LEU A 9 25.82 -7.58 -8.78
CA LEU A 9 24.92 -7.14 -7.72
C LEU A 9 23.50 -6.84 -8.23
N PHE A 10 23.35 -6.23 -9.40
CA PHE A 10 22.04 -5.90 -9.97
C PHE A 10 21.25 -7.13 -10.41
N ARG A 11 21.94 -8.14 -10.97
CA ARG A 11 21.31 -9.44 -11.30
C ARG A 11 20.82 -10.18 -10.05
N ARG A 12 21.61 -10.18 -8.98
CA ARG A 12 21.22 -10.77 -7.67
C ARG A 12 20.02 -10.04 -7.07
N LEU A 13 19.98 -8.70 -7.09
CA LEU A 13 18.84 -7.93 -6.58
C LEU A 13 17.56 -8.16 -7.39
N ARG A 14 17.65 -8.25 -8.73
CA ARG A 14 16.50 -8.57 -9.60
C ARG A 14 15.93 -9.97 -9.31
N PHE A 15 16.80 -10.95 -9.05
CA PHE A 15 16.40 -12.31 -8.67
C PHE A 15 15.72 -12.35 -7.29
N LEU A 16 16.31 -11.68 -6.29
CA LEU A 16 15.73 -11.58 -4.95
C LEU A 16 14.37 -10.87 -4.96
N TRP A 17 14.22 -9.81 -5.77
CA TRP A 17 12.95 -9.12 -5.95
C TRP A 17 11.88 -10.02 -6.59
N ARG A 18 12.21 -10.71 -7.69
CA ARG A 18 11.27 -11.65 -8.34
C ARG A 18 10.85 -12.78 -7.40
N ARG A 19 11.79 -13.30 -6.61
CA ARG A 19 11.52 -14.32 -5.60
C ARG A 19 10.61 -13.78 -4.49
N TYR A 20 10.90 -12.59 -3.97
CA TYR A 20 10.07 -11.92 -2.97
C TYR A 20 8.62 -11.70 -3.45
N VAL A 21 8.45 -11.20 -4.68
CA VAL A 21 7.13 -11.01 -5.30
C VAL A 21 6.39 -12.35 -5.48
N ALA A 22 7.09 -13.40 -5.92
CA ALA A 22 6.51 -14.73 -6.09
C ALA A 22 6.09 -15.36 -4.75
N GLU A 23 6.93 -15.29 -3.72
CA GLU A 23 6.62 -15.77 -2.36
C GLU A 23 5.42 -15.02 -1.76
N ARG A 24 5.33 -13.71 -1.97
CA ARG A 24 4.15 -12.92 -1.60
C ARG A 24 2.88 -13.34 -2.32
N SER A 25 2.97 -13.55 -3.64
CA SER A 25 1.85 -13.98 -4.47
C SER A 25 1.31 -15.35 -4.03
N LEU A 26 2.19 -16.26 -3.60
CA LEU A 26 1.82 -17.56 -3.01
C LEU A 26 1.14 -17.40 -1.65
N LYS A 27 1.65 -16.52 -0.78
CA LYS A 27 1.07 -16.25 0.54
C LYS A 27 -0.33 -15.64 0.43
N LYS A 28 -0.56 -14.75 -0.55
CA LYS A 28 -1.86 -14.18 -0.87
C LYS A 28 -2.86 -15.22 -1.41
N ARG A 29 -2.38 -16.15 -2.25
CA ARG A 29 -3.19 -17.26 -2.79
C ARG A 29 -3.60 -18.31 -1.75
N LYS A 30 -2.80 -18.51 -0.71
CA LYS A 30 -3.12 -19.40 0.42
C LYS A 30 -3.99 -18.74 1.50
N GLY A 31 -4.58 -17.57 1.20
CA GLY A 31 -5.20 -16.66 2.16
C GLY A 31 -5.99 -17.35 3.28
N THR A 32 -5.59 -17.07 4.52
CA THR A 32 -6.37 -17.37 5.72
C THR A 32 -7.63 -16.49 5.72
N ALA A 33 -8.74 -16.99 6.27
CA ALA A 33 -9.96 -16.20 6.44
C ALA A 33 -9.69 -14.88 7.20
N MET A 34 -10.37 -13.80 6.81
CA MET A 34 -10.29 -12.52 7.51
C MET A 34 -10.67 -12.71 8.99
N GLU A 35 -9.83 -12.19 9.88
CA GLU A 35 -10.00 -12.33 11.33
C GLU A 35 -10.43 -10.99 11.94
N THR A 36 -11.48 -11.00 12.75
CA THR A 36 -11.83 -9.84 13.59
C THR A 36 -11.20 -10.01 14.97
N LYS A 37 -10.48 -9.00 15.45
CA LYS A 37 -9.93 -9.00 16.81
C LYS A 37 -9.80 -7.61 17.40
N VAL A 38 -9.53 -7.53 18.71
CA VAL A 38 -9.20 -6.28 19.39
C VAL A 38 -7.69 -6.21 19.60
N LEU A 39 -7.07 -5.11 19.18
CA LEU A 39 -5.64 -4.90 19.38
C LEU A 39 -5.37 -4.46 20.82
N THR A 40 -4.50 -5.20 21.53
CA THR A 40 -4.02 -4.84 22.88
C THR A 40 -2.98 -3.74 22.86
N LYS A 41 -2.23 -3.61 21.76
CA LYS A 41 -1.28 -2.54 21.50
C LYS A 41 -1.52 -1.96 20.11
N PRO A 42 -1.33 -0.65 19.93
CA PRO A 42 -1.45 -0.06 18.62
C PRO A 42 -0.41 -0.62 17.64
N VAL A 43 -0.80 -0.75 16.36
CA VAL A 43 0.05 -1.26 15.29
C VAL A 43 0.36 -0.14 14.31
N LEU A 44 1.65 0.07 14.03
CA LEU A 44 2.07 1.02 13.00
C LEU A 44 1.97 0.40 11.60
N ALA A 45 1.31 1.11 10.70
CA ALA A 45 1.03 0.70 9.33
C ALA A 45 1.17 1.87 8.35
N TRP A 46 1.10 1.56 7.07
CA TRP A 46 1.20 2.48 5.94
C TRP A 46 -0.14 2.62 5.23
N HIS A 47 -0.48 3.83 4.83
CA HIS A 47 -1.67 4.14 4.05
C HIS A 47 -1.34 5.13 2.93
N PHE A 48 -1.87 4.88 1.74
CA PHE A 48 -1.76 5.76 0.57
C PHE A 48 -3.14 6.30 0.21
N GLY A 49 -3.27 7.61 0.04
CA GLY A 49 -4.54 8.22 -0.34
C GLY A 49 -4.48 9.73 -0.47
N THR A 50 -5.63 10.35 -0.70
CA THR A 50 -5.75 11.80 -0.87
C THR A 50 -5.79 12.52 0.48
N ARG A 51 -6.17 13.81 0.52
CA ARG A 51 -6.25 14.61 1.76
C ARG A 51 -7.44 14.26 2.66
N SER A 52 -8.39 13.46 2.17
CA SER A 52 -9.61 13.09 2.88
C SER A 52 -9.82 11.58 2.90
N LEU A 53 -10.60 11.09 3.87
CA LEU A 53 -11.05 9.71 3.89
C LEU A 53 -11.92 9.42 2.67
N GLY A 54 -11.68 8.25 2.06
CA GLY A 54 -12.45 7.77 0.90
C GLY A 54 -13.82 7.24 1.29
N PHE A 55 -14.47 6.56 0.35
CA PHE A 55 -15.71 5.82 0.59
C PHE A 55 -16.83 6.67 1.24
N GLY A 56 -17.07 7.87 0.69
CA GLY A 56 -18.14 8.77 1.12
C GLY A 56 -17.95 9.42 2.49
N ASP A 57 -16.89 9.09 3.22
CA ASP A 57 -16.59 9.68 4.53
C ASP A 57 -16.18 11.16 4.38
N GLY A 58 -15.23 11.45 3.49
CA GLY A 58 -14.85 12.81 3.12
C GLY A 58 -14.11 13.61 4.20
N ARG A 59 -14.03 13.14 5.44
CA ARG A 59 -13.35 13.86 6.53
C ARG A 59 -11.87 14.04 6.22
N ARG A 60 -11.37 15.27 6.40
CA ARG A 60 -9.97 15.62 6.19
C ARG A 60 -9.06 14.82 7.13
N ILE A 61 -7.99 14.26 6.58
CA ILE A 61 -6.96 13.55 7.33
C ILE A 61 -5.93 14.57 7.81
N ARG A 62 -5.68 14.60 9.12
CA ARG A 62 -4.72 15.52 9.75
C ARG A 62 -3.71 14.72 10.59
N ILE A 63 -2.45 15.15 10.58
CA ILE A 63 -1.39 14.59 11.42
C ILE A 63 -1.72 14.84 12.89
N GLY A 64 -1.47 13.86 13.76
CA GLY A 64 -1.75 13.90 15.19
C GLY A 64 -3.22 13.73 15.57
N VAL A 65 -4.13 13.61 14.58
CA VAL A 65 -5.56 13.46 14.84
C VAL A 65 -5.97 12.00 14.77
N ARG A 66 -6.52 11.50 15.88
CA ARG A 66 -7.17 10.19 15.95
C ARG A 66 -8.55 10.25 15.27
N GLN A 67 -8.70 9.49 14.20
CA GLN A 67 -9.95 9.31 13.48
C GLN A 67 -10.60 7.99 13.91
N ARG A 68 -11.84 8.06 14.39
CA ARG A 68 -12.68 6.88 14.58
C ARG A 68 -13.46 6.59 13.31
N PHE A 69 -13.64 5.32 12.99
CA PHE A 69 -14.61 4.83 12.04
C PHE A 69 -15.98 5.47 12.28
N ARG A 70 -16.65 5.82 11.18
CA ARG A 70 -18.05 6.25 11.18
C ARG A 70 -18.76 5.52 10.05
N PRO A 71 -20.05 5.20 10.22
CA PRO A 71 -20.87 4.73 9.12
C PRO A 71 -20.78 5.68 7.92
N ALA A 72 -20.51 5.11 6.75
CA ALA A 72 -20.39 5.82 5.48
C ALA A 72 -20.69 4.83 4.34
N ASN A 73 -21.10 5.34 3.18
CA ASN A 73 -21.38 4.51 1.99
C ASN A 73 -22.38 3.35 2.23
N GLY A 74 -23.36 3.53 3.12
CA GLY A 74 -24.35 2.48 3.43
C GLY A 74 -23.82 1.36 4.34
N HIS A 75 -22.58 1.44 4.82
CA HIS A 75 -22.03 0.50 5.80
C HIS A 75 -22.17 1.04 7.22
N THR A 76 -22.81 0.26 8.09
CA THR A 76 -22.95 0.55 9.53
C THR A 76 -21.78 0.06 10.36
N ASP A 77 -21.04 -0.91 9.82
CA ASP A 77 -19.95 -1.58 10.49
C ASP A 77 -18.60 -1.34 9.80
N LEU A 78 -17.54 -1.66 10.52
CA LEU A 78 -16.19 -1.69 9.96
C LEU A 78 -16.16 -2.77 8.88
N VAL A 79 -16.04 -2.37 7.61
CA VAL A 79 -15.95 -3.30 6.48
C VAL A 79 -14.60 -3.13 5.78
N MET A 80 -13.91 -4.25 5.57
CA MET A 80 -12.61 -4.28 4.92
C MET A 80 -12.68 -3.61 3.55
N CYS A 81 -11.82 -2.62 3.30
CA CYS A 81 -11.73 -1.88 2.04
C CYS A 81 -12.98 -1.10 1.61
N GLU A 82 -14.00 -0.93 2.44
CA GLU A 82 -15.23 -0.18 2.07
C GLU A 82 -15.50 1.05 2.94
N CYS A 83 -14.66 1.31 3.94
CA CYS A 83 -14.85 2.43 4.88
C CYS A 83 -13.64 3.38 4.99
N GLY A 84 -12.61 3.20 4.15
CA GLY A 84 -11.42 4.08 4.12
C GLY A 84 -10.49 3.96 5.33
N MET A 85 -10.70 2.95 6.19
CA MET A 85 -9.95 2.75 7.44
C MET A 85 -8.88 1.65 7.34
N HIS A 86 -8.54 1.18 6.14
CA HIS A 86 -7.47 0.20 5.96
C HIS A 86 -6.07 0.83 5.97
N ALA A 87 -5.07 0.02 6.29
CA ALA A 87 -3.65 0.27 6.11
C ALA A 87 -2.90 -1.06 6.13
N SER A 88 -1.65 -1.10 5.66
CA SER A 88 -0.83 -2.31 5.65
C SER A 88 0.44 -2.13 6.46
N VAL A 89 0.86 -3.15 7.21
CA VAL A 89 2.11 -3.08 8.00
C VAL A 89 3.31 -2.86 7.08
N ASP A 90 3.32 -3.53 5.92
CA ASP A 90 4.31 -3.36 4.87
C ASP A 90 3.86 -2.30 3.84
N ILE A 91 4.80 -1.46 3.43
CA ILE A 91 4.51 -0.31 2.57
C ILE A 91 4.15 -0.72 1.13
N PHE A 92 4.66 -1.83 0.61
CA PHE A 92 4.36 -2.30 -0.74
C PHE A 92 2.96 -2.94 -0.81
N ASP A 93 2.52 -3.59 0.28
CA ASP A 93 1.12 -4.01 0.40
C ASP A 93 0.21 -2.79 0.38
N ALA A 94 0.53 -1.75 1.17
CA ALA A 94 -0.25 -0.52 1.19
C ALA A 94 -0.26 0.19 -0.18
N LEU A 95 0.87 0.20 -0.88
CA LEU A 95 1.00 0.78 -2.23
C LEU A 95 0.07 0.08 -3.24
N SER A 96 -0.14 -1.23 -3.08
CA SER A 96 -1.06 -2.01 -3.93
C SER A 96 -2.53 -1.57 -3.81
N TYR A 97 -2.87 -0.83 -2.75
CA TYR A 97 -4.20 -0.26 -2.49
C TYR A 97 -4.24 1.26 -2.60
N ALA A 98 -3.21 1.89 -3.18
CA ALA A 98 -3.08 3.33 -3.21
C ALA A 98 -4.23 4.01 -3.97
N ARG A 99 -4.95 4.91 -3.28
CA ARG A 99 -5.98 5.78 -3.87
C ARG A 99 -5.51 7.22 -4.09
N GLY A 100 -4.20 7.45 -3.96
CA GLY A 100 -3.58 8.76 -4.02
C GLY A 100 -2.09 8.69 -3.71
N ASP A 101 -1.45 9.83 -3.80
CA ASP A 101 0.00 10.03 -3.76
C ASP A 101 0.54 10.42 -2.38
N ILE A 102 -0.32 10.75 -1.41
CA ILE A 102 0.12 11.08 -0.06
C ILE A 102 0.34 9.79 0.73
N ILE A 103 1.60 9.57 1.12
CA ILE A 103 2.06 8.43 1.90
C ILE A 103 1.95 8.77 3.37
N ARG A 104 1.29 7.92 4.15
CA ARG A 104 1.09 8.13 5.59
C ARG A 104 1.59 6.97 6.41
N ARG A 105 2.27 7.30 7.51
CA ARG A 105 2.45 6.37 8.62
C ARG A 105 1.28 6.57 9.57
N VAL A 106 0.57 5.51 9.87
CA VAL A 106 -0.60 5.52 10.73
C VAL A 106 -0.47 4.53 11.86
N GLU A 107 -1.08 4.84 12.98
CA GLU A 107 -1.23 3.94 14.12
C GLU A 107 -2.67 3.44 14.17
N LEU A 108 -2.84 2.12 14.15
CA LEU A 108 -4.14 1.44 14.19
C LEU A 108 -4.42 0.89 15.59
N SER A 109 -5.64 1.05 16.09
CA SER A 109 -6.05 0.54 17.41
C SER A 109 -7.55 0.19 17.48
N GLY A 110 -7.95 -0.45 18.58
CA GLY A 110 -9.33 -0.88 18.83
C GLY A 110 -9.69 -2.18 18.13
N ARG A 111 -10.97 -2.32 17.75
CA ARG A 111 -11.43 -3.46 16.94
C ARG A 111 -10.85 -3.34 15.53
N VAL A 112 -10.32 -4.44 15.01
CA VAL A 112 -9.74 -4.52 13.67
C VAL A 112 -10.22 -5.76 12.93
N ILE A 113 -10.24 -5.65 11.60
CA ILE A 113 -10.33 -6.79 10.68
C ILE A 113 -8.94 -6.93 10.06
N VAL A 114 -8.34 -8.11 10.21
CA VAL A 114 -7.03 -8.45 9.67
C VAL A 114 -7.19 -9.39 8.49
N ASP A 115 -6.51 -9.05 7.41
CA ASP A 115 -6.30 -9.88 6.23
C ASP A 115 -4.79 -10.13 6.08
N CYS A 116 -4.40 -10.97 5.13
CA CYS A 116 -3.03 -11.39 4.90
C CYS A 116 -2.05 -10.24 4.62
N ASP A 117 -2.53 -9.13 4.04
CA ASP A 117 -1.72 -8.01 3.58
C ASP A 117 -2.17 -6.64 4.11
N LYS A 118 -3.23 -6.58 4.92
CA LYS A 118 -3.82 -5.31 5.38
C LYS A 118 -4.65 -5.47 6.65
N ILE A 119 -4.87 -4.35 7.31
CA ILE A 119 -5.65 -4.23 8.54
C ILE A 119 -6.64 -3.08 8.34
N CYS A 120 -7.91 -3.32 8.62
CA CYS A 120 -8.93 -2.28 8.71
C CYS A 120 -9.26 -2.04 10.18
N ALA A 121 -9.21 -0.80 10.67
CA ALA A 121 -9.29 -0.52 12.11
C ALA A 121 -10.39 0.46 12.48
N GLU A 122 -10.95 0.28 13.68
CA GLU A 122 -11.90 1.22 14.27
C GLU A 122 -11.28 2.59 14.51
N TYR A 123 -10.01 2.63 14.93
CA TYR A 123 -9.29 3.88 15.16
C TYR A 123 -7.99 3.93 14.37
N ARG A 124 -7.74 5.09 13.78
CA ARG A 124 -6.52 5.42 13.04
C ARG A 124 -5.99 6.78 13.45
N ASN A 125 -4.74 6.85 13.89
CA ASN A 125 -4.03 8.11 14.10
C ASN A 125 -2.99 8.32 12.99
N THR A 126 -2.96 9.49 12.36
CA THR A 126 -1.91 9.79 11.37
C THR A 126 -0.68 10.34 12.06
N VAL A 127 0.42 9.58 12.06
CA VAL A 127 1.67 9.95 12.74
C VAL A 127 2.54 10.81 11.82
N LEU A 128 2.57 10.48 10.53
CA LEU A 128 3.36 11.18 9.52
C LEU A 128 2.59 11.21 8.20
N ALA A 129 2.79 12.28 7.41
CA ALA A 129 2.38 12.33 6.02
C ALA A 129 3.47 12.94 5.14
N VAL A 130 3.67 12.37 3.96
CA VAL A 130 4.63 12.85 2.95
C VAL A 130 3.93 12.91 1.59
N GLU A 131 4.09 14.03 0.88
CA GLU A 131 3.65 14.18 -0.51
C GLU A 131 4.54 13.31 -1.41
N GLY A 132 3.98 12.23 -1.96
CA GLY A 132 4.75 11.18 -2.61
C GLY A 132 4.92 11.32 -4.12
N VAL A 133 4.33 12.33 -4.78
CA VAL A 133 4.28 12.45 -6.26
C VAL A 133 5.62 12.16 -6.92
N ARG A 134 6.68 12.88 -6.51
CA ARG A 134 8.01 12.74 -7.12
C ARG A 134 8.62 11.37 -6.85
N LEU A 135 8.50 10.88 -5.62
CA LEU A 135 9.01 9.58 -5.19
C LEU A 135 8.32 8.45 -5.94
N LEU A 136 7.00 8.47 -6.01
CA LEU A 136 6.18 7.46 -6.69
C LEU A 136 6.43 7.45 -8.19
N ARG A 137 6.57 8.64 -8.81
CA ARG A 137 6.95 8.73 -10.23
C ARG A 137 8.33 8.13 -10.49
N GLN A 138 9.32 8.47 -9.67
CA GLN A 138 10.67 7.90 -9.80
C GLN A 138 10.67 6.38 -9.60
N PHE A 139 9.93 5.89 -8.61
CA PHE A 139 9.76 4.47 -8.36
C PHE A 139 9.10 3.77 -9.56
N ALA A 140 8.04 4.33 -10.12
CA ALA A 140 7.36 3.78 -11.30
C ALA A 140 8.30 3.75 -12.52
N CYS A 141 9.03 4.84 -12.81
CA CYS A 141 10.04 4.87 -13.87
C CYS A 141 11.11 3.79 -13.65
N ARG A 142 11.55 3.59 -12.41
CA ARG A 142 12.53 2.55 -12.10
C ARG A 142 11.96 1.15 -12.33
N CYS A 143 10.74 0.87 -11.87
CA CYS A 143 10.06 -0.40 -12.13
C CYS A 143 9.93 -0.68 -13.63
N ALA A 144 9.62 0.33 -14.44
CA ALA A 144 9.55 0.19 -15.89
C ALA A 144 10.91 -0.11 -16.52
N LEU A 145 11.97 0.60 -16.11
CA LEU A 145 13.34 0.32 -16.54
C LEU A 145 13.81 -1.09 -16.14
N ASP A 146 13.39 -1.55 -14.96
CA ASP A 146 13.69 -2.87 -14.44
C ASP A 146 12.99 -4.01 -15.20
N VAL A 147 12.13 -3.72 -16.19
CA VAL A 147 11.52 -4.70 -17.10
C VAL A 147 11.54 -4.26 -18.56
N ILE A 148 12.35 -3.24 -18.91
CA ILE A 148 12.36 -2.65 -20.25
C ILE A 148 12.74 -3.66 -21.34
N ASP A 149 13.52 -4.68 -20.98
CA ASP A 149 13.90 -5.81 -21.83
C ASP A 149 12.72 -6.70 -22.21
N LEU A 150 11.61 -6.66 -21.48
CA LEU A 150 10.37 -7.37 -21.82
C LEU A 150 9.46 -6.59 -22.76
N TRP A 151 9.75 -5.30 -23.00
CA TRP A 151 8.94 -4.47 -23.87
C TRP A 151 9.34 -4.68 -25.33
N ALA A 152 8.52 -5.40 -26.09
CA ALA A 152 8.61 -5.41 -27.54
C ALA A 152 8.08 -4.07 -28.05
N SER A 153 8.98 -3.13 -28.36
CA SER A 153 8.59 -1.83 -28.91
C SER A 153 7.76 -2.04 -30.18
N PRO A 154 6.51 -1.56 -30.26
CA PRO A 154 5.87 -1.44 -31.55
C PRO A 154 6.69 -0.43 -32.35
N VAL A 155 7.30 -0.91 -33.44
CA VAL A 155 7.82 0.00 -34.46
C VAL A 155 6.56 0.63 -35.07
N PRO A 156 6.37 1.95 -35.03
CA PRO A 156 5.26 2.54 -35.74
C PRO A 156 5.46 2.24 -37.23
N ASP A 157 4.45 1.62 -37.85
CA ASP A 157 4.40 1.42 -39.30
C ASP A 157 4.44 2.82 -39.95
N VAL A 158 5.61 3.20 -40.45
CA VAL A 158 5.82 4.39 -41.28
C VAL A 158 5.73 4.01 -42.75
#